data_AF-A0A194R6Y7-F1
#
_entry.id   AF-A0A194R6Y7-F1
#
_cell.length_a   1.000
_cell.length_b   1.000
_cell.length_c   1.000
_cell.angle_alpha   90.00
_cell.angle_beta   90.00
_cell.angle_gamma   90.00
#
_symmetry.space_group_name_H-M   'P 1'
#
loop_
_entity.id
_entity.type
_entity.pdbx_description
1 polymer ?
#
loop_
_entity_poly.entity_id
_entity_poly.type
_entity_poly.pdbx_seq_one_letter_code
_entity_poly.pdbx_strand_id
1 'polypeptide(L)'
;MTTPVISRAVLDRLSSTTLTEVSAESAGGADVASRGGLLPAPLDAAAYSVVAANATCGDNGPEDYCRDTPGKRGLVCDVCEGVDGSSARRHPAALALDGDPTTWWQSPTYAGGQEFSHVELVATLPAVIITLNLFKHT
;
A
#
# COMPACT_ATOMS: atom_id res chain seq x y z
N MET A 1 -4.63 16.95 -10.67
CA MET A 1 -4.12 16.66 -9.31
C MET A 1 -2.94 15.71 -9.44
N THR A 2 -1.78 16.10 -8.93
CA THR A 2 -0.53 15.32 -8.89
C THR A 2 -0.32 14.62 -7.55
N THR A 3 -1.39 14.42 -6.77
CA THR A 3 -1.34 13.76 -5.47
C THR A 3 -1.40 12.24 -5.65
N PRO A 4 -0.32 11.49 -5.37
CA PRO A 4 -0.34 10.04 -5.37
C PRO A 4 -0.89 9.52 -4.03
N VAL A 5 -1.28 8.26 -3.99
CA VAL A 5 -1.41 7.52 -2.72
C VAL A 5 -0.04 6.94 -2.38
N ILE A 6 0.46 7.28 -1.19
CA ILE A 6 1.72 6.79 -0.61
C ILE A 6 1.37 5.83 0.53
N SER A 7 1.90 4.61 0.49
CA SER A 7 1.36 3.53 1.31
C SER A 7 2.28 3.07 2.41
N ARG A 8 2.38 3.90 3.44
CA ARG A 8 2.89 3.50 4.75
C ARG A 8 1.80 2.87 5.63
N ALA A 9 0.55 3.25 5.39
CA ALA A 9 -0.62 2.71 6.07
C ALA A 9 -0.82 1.19 5.83
N VAL A 10 -0.18 0.63 4.81
CA VAL A 10 -0.28 -0.79 4.47
C VAL A 10 0.54 -1.65 5.41
N LEU A 11 1.77 -1.23 5.72
CA LEU A 11 2.57 -1.87 6.74
C LEU A 11 1.82 -1.86 8.08
N ASP A 12 1.28 -0.71 8.50
CA ASP A 12 0.51 -0.60 9.76
C ASP A 12 -0.71 -1.52 9.80
N ARG A 13 -1.42 -1.67 8.66
CA ARG A 13 -2.59 -2.56 8.55
C ARG A 13 -2.19 -4.03 8.63
N LEU A 14 -1.15 -4.43 7.91
CA LEU A 14 -0.69 -5.82 7.87
C LEU A 14 -0.01 -6.23 9.18
N SER A 15 0.76 -5.35 9.80
CA SER A 15 1.37 -5.62 11.10
C SER A 15 0.35 -5.70 12.26
N SER A 16 -0.89 -5.24 12.04
CA SER A 16 -2.00 -5.34 12.98
C SER A 16 -3.04 -6.40 12.60
N THR A 17 -2.77 -7.24 11.60
CA THR A 17 -3.67 -8.33 11.18
C THR A 17 -3.73 -9.41 12.27
N THR A 18 -4.86 -10.05 12.48
CA THR A 18 -5.03 -11.10 13.51
C THR A 18 -5.10 -12.49 12.88
N LEU A 19 -4.76 -13.54 13.67
CA LEU A 19 -4.82 -14.93 13.20
C LEU A 19 -6.21 -15.37 12.72
N THR A 20 -7.28 -14.77 13.26
CA THR A 20 -8.65 -15.04 12.81
C THR A 20 -8.97 -14.39 11.48
N GLU A 21 -8.43 -13.23 11.17
CA GLU A 21 -8.62 -12.59 9.85
C GLU A 21 -7.99 -13.45 8.76
N VAL A 22 -6.78 -13.96 9.00
CA VAL A 22 -6.10 -14.91 8.11
C VAL A 22 -6.94 -16.20 7.93
N SER A 23 -7.59 -16.68 8.99
CA SER A 23 -8.40 -17.89 8.92
C SER A 23 -9.80 -17.66 8.32
N ALA A 24 -10.33 -16.44 8.36
CA ALA A 24 -11.68 -16.10 7.91
C ALA A 24 -11.76 -15.78 6.41
N GLU A 25 -10.68 -15.29 5.79
CA GLU A 25 -10.69 -14.99 4.35
C GLU A 25 -10.69 -16.25 3.46
N SER A 26 -10.39 -17.43 4.02
CA SER A 26 -10.50 -18.72 3.33
C SER A 26 -11.90 -19.37 3.39
N ALA A 27 -12.85 -18.78 4.15
CA ALA A 27 -14.24 -19.21 4.18
C ALA A 27 -15.14 -17.99 4.39
N GLY A 28 -15.82 -17.55 3.32
CA GLY A 28 -16.65 -16.35 3.30
C GLY A 28 -17.45 -16.12 4.59
N GLY A 29 -17.20 -14.96 5.21
CA GLY A 29 -18.02 -14.27 6.21
C GLY A 29 -18.71 -15.15 7.25
N ALA A 30 -18.10 -15.29 8.43
CA ALA A 30 -18.83 -15.73 9.62
C ALA A 30 -18.42 -14.91 10.84
N ASP A 31 -19.41 -14.24 11.42
CA ASP A 31 -19.37 -13.56 12.71
C ASP A 31 -18.76 -14.46 13.80
N VAL A 32 -17.54 -14.17 14.25
CA VAL A 32 -16.99 -14.71 15.50
C VAL A 32 -16.60 -13.55 16.41
N ALA A 33 -17.60 -12.72 16.74
CA ALA A 33 -17.51 -11.77 17.84
C ALA A 33 -18.36 -12.20 19.05
N SER A 34 -18.81 -13.46 19.11
CA SER A 34 -19.71 -13.90 20.18
C SER A 34 -19.47 -15.34 20.61
N ARG A 35 -18.31 -15.58 21.25
CA ARG A 35 -18.06 -16.68 22.23
C ARG A 35 -16.70 -16.46 22.92
N GLY A 36 -16.69 -15.61 23.95
CA GLY A 36 -15.61 -15.59 24.96
C GLY A 36 -14.37 -14.72 24.69
N GLY A 37 -14.54 -13.40 24.71
CA GLY A 37 -13.65 -12.42 25.38
C GLY A 37 -12.16 -12.29 25.05
N LEU A 38 -11.57 -13.07 24.15
CA LEU A 38 -10.14 -12.94 23.78
C LEU A 38 -10.03 -12.57 22.29
N LEU A 39 -9.60 -11.34 22.02
CA LEU A 39 -9.12 -10.98 20.70
C LEU A 39 -7.84 -11.80 20.44
N PRO A 40 -7.73 -12.51 19.30
CA PRO A 40 -6.53 -13.27 18.97
C PRO A 40 -5.32 -12.35 18.85
N ALA A 41 -4.14 -12.86 19.19
CA ALA A 41 -2.90 -12.10 19.13
C ALA A 41 -2.68 -11.53 17.72
N PRO A 42 -2.25 -10.26 17.60
CA PRO A 42 -1.78 -9.71 16.34
C PRO A 42 -0.68 -10.60 15.76
N LEU A 43 -0.78 -10.87 14.47
CA LEU A 43 0.23 -11.47 13.63
C LEU A 43 0.81 -10.36 12.76
N ASP A 44 2.13 -10.23 12.75
CA ASP A 44 2.80 -9.36 11.78
C ASP A 44 2.76 -10.00 10.39
N ALA A 45 1.62 -9.84 9.70
CA ALA A 45 1.39 -10.41 8.38
C ALA A 45 2.34 -9.83 7.32
N ALA A 46 2.84 -8.60 7.54
CA ALA A 46 3.72 -7.91 6.62
C ALA A 46 5.00 -8.71 6.37
N ALA A 47 5.63 -9.21 7.44
CA ALA A 47 6.87 -9.99 7.40
C ALA A 47 6.79 -11.31 6.60
N TYR A 48 5.57 -11.83 6.38
CA TYR A 48 5.32 -13.07 5.66
C TYR A 48 4.63 -12.87 4.31
N SER A 49 4.44 -11.62 3.90
CA SER A 49 3.69 -11.30 2.69
C SER A 49 4.59 -10.82 1.56
N VAL A 50 4.21 -11.16 0.34
CA VAL A 50 4.75 -10.55 -0.88
C VAL A 50 3.70 -9.60 -1.42
N VAL A 51 4.11 -8.37 -1.75
CA VAL A 51 3.20 -7.34 -2.23
C VAL A 51 3.38 -7.04 -3.71
N ALA A 52 2.26 -6.87 -4.41
CA ALA A 52 2.21 -6.42 -5.80
C ALA A 52 1.15 -5.33 -5.95
N ALA A 53 1.34 -4.42 -6.89
CA ALA A 53 0.36 -3.40 -7.24
C ALA A 53 -0.05 -3.58 -8.70
N ASN A 54 -1.31 -3.27 -9.04
CA ASN A 54 -1.74 -3.25 -10.44
C ASN A 54 -1.08 -2.10 -11.22
N ALA A 55 -0.72 -1.01 -10.54
CA ALA A 55 0.03 0.09 -11.14
C ALA A 55 0.94 0.76 -10.11
N THR A 56 2.17 1.09 -10.52
CA THR A 56 3.16 1.81 -9.72
C THR A 56 3.63 3.06 -10.47
N CYS A 57 3.97 4.13 -9.74
CA CYS A 57 4.49 5.32 -10.39
C CYS A 57 5.76 5.02 -11.19
N GLY A 58 5.95 5.71 -12.31
CA GLY A 58 7.10 5.49 -13.19
C GLY A 58 6.97 4.35 -14.20
N ASP A 59 5.96 3.46 -14.07
CA ASP A 59 5.76 2.32 -14.99
C ASP A 59 5.50 2.78 -16.45
N ASN A 60 4.81 3.90 -16.62
CA ASN A 60 4.53 4.52 -17.92
C ASN A 60 5.49 5.67 -18.28
N GLY A 61 6.66 5.68 -17.64
CA GLY A 61 7.64 6.76 -17.74
C GLY A 61 7.60 7.71 -16.53
N PRO A 62 8.59 8.62 -16.43
CA PRO A 62 8.70 9.53 -15.29
C PRO A 62 7.47 10.44 -15.16
N GLU A 63 7.01 10.65 -13.92
CA GLU A 63 5.87 11.52 -13.63
C GLU A 63 6.11 12.42 -12.41
N ASP A 64 5.55 13.64 -12.48
CA ASP A 64 5.62 14.62 -11.40
C ASP A 64 4.58 14.29 -10.32
N TYR A 65 5.00 14.31 -9.05
CA TYR A 65 4.10 14.14 -7.92
C TYR A 65 4.37 15.19 -6.86
N CYS A 66 3.35 15.46 -6.05
CA CYS A 66 3.45 16.39 -4.95
C CYS A 66 2.83 15.80 -3.67
N ARG A 67 3.51 15.98 -2.54
CA ARG A 67 3.07 15.48 -1.23
C ARG A 67 3.11 16.58 -0.17
N ASP A 68 2.14 16.54 0.74
CA ASP A 68 2.18 17.36 1.94
C ASP A 68 3.24 16.82 2.90
N THR A 69 3.94 17.72 3.56
CA THR A 69 4.94 17.35 4.57
C THR A 69 4.34 17.50 5.97
N PRO A 70 4.17 16.42 6.75
CA PRO A 70 3.71 16.53 8.13
C PRO A 70 4.65 17.44 8.93
N GLY A 71 4.10 18.46 9.59
CA GLY A 71 4.85 19.38 10.45
C GLY A 71 5.55 20.55 9.75
N LYS A 72 5.52 20.64 8.42
CA LYS A 72 5.92 21.85 7.68
C LYS A 72 4.75 22.34 6.84
N ARG A 73 4.49 23.66 6.84
CA ARG A 73 3.52 24.24 5.91
C ARG A 73 4.15 24.24 4.52
N GLY A 74 3.63 23.42 3.61
CA GLY A 74 4.06 23.43 2.22
C GLY A 74 3.92 22.06 1.53
N LEU A 75 3.72 22.15 0.23
CA LEU A 75 3.72 21.02 -0.70
C LEU A 75 5.16 20.82 -1.19
N VAL A 76 5.65 19.58 -1.16
CA VAL A 76 6.94 19.21 -1.77
C VAL A 76 6.64 18.41 -3.02
N CYS A 77 7.17 18.85 -4.15
CA CYS A 77 7.04 18.16 -5.43
C CYS A 77 8.38 17.56 -5.86
N ASP A 78 8.34 16.38 -6.45
CA ASP A 78 9.48 15.64 -6.99
C ASP A 78 9.01 14.79 -8.18
N VAL A 79 9.93 14.04 -8.78
CA VAL A 79 9.66 13.15 -9.92
C VAL A 79 9.76 11.70 -9.45
N CYS A 80 8.72 10.90 -9.74
CA CYS A 80 8.84 9.45 -9.66
C CYS A 80 9.36 8.90 -10.98
N GLU A 81 10.37 8.06 -10.92
CA GLU A 81 10.99 7.42 -12.08
C GLU A 81 10.74 5.91 -12.08
N GLY A 82 10.67 5.31 -13.27
CA GLY A 82 10.51 3.87 -13.45
C GLY A 82 11.80 3.08 -13.19
N VAL A 83 11.80 1.79 -13.52
CA VAL A 83 12.91 0.86 -13.24
C VAL A 83 14.27 1.31 -13.78
N ASP A 84 14.29 2.02 -14.90
CA ASP A 84 15.50 2.53 -15.56
C ASP A 84 16.04 3.84 -14.94
N GLY A 85 15.31 4.44 -14.00
CA GLY A 85 15.66 5.68 -13.33
C GLY A 85 16.53 5.51 -12.08
N SER A 86 16.77 6.64 -11.40
CA SER A 86 17.48 6.71 -10.13
C SER A 86 16.78 5.89 -9.06
N SER A 87 17.51 5.04 -8.33
CA SER A 87 16.95 4.28 -7.20
C SER A 87 16.32 5.17 -6.12
N ALA A 88 16.76 6.42 -5.97
CA ALA A 88 16.20 7.36 -5.01
C ALA A 88 14.81 7.90 -5.40
N ARG A 89 14.40 7.73 -6.67
CA ARG A 89 13.11 8.18 -7.23
C ARG A 89 12.20 7.01 -7.65
N ARG A 90 12.59 5.78 -7.32
CA ARG A 90 11.82 4.57 -7.57
C ARG A 90 11.03 4.18 -6.33
N HIS A 91 9.75 3.86 -6.52
CA HIS A 91 8.84 3.51 -5.42
C HIS A 91 8.09 2.18 -5.66
N PRO A 92 8.80 1.05 -5.89
CA PRO A 92 8.18 -0.25 -6.19
C PRO A 92 7.34 -0.80 -5.03
N ALA A 93 6.40 -1.69 -5.35
CA ALA A 93 5.46 -2.27 -4.37
C ALA A 93 6.16 -2.85 -3.14
N ALA A 94 7.32 -3.48 -3.33
CA ALA A 94 8.10 -4.07 -2.24
C ALA A 94 8.46 -3.07 -1.12
N LEU A 95 8.59 -1.78 -1.42
CA LEU A 95 8.87 -0.74 -0.42
C LEU A 95 7.64 -0.42 0.46
N ALA A 96 6.48 -1.03 0.21
CA ALA A 96 5.35 -0.92 1.13
C ALA A 96 5.57 -1.74 2.42
N LEU A 97 6.46 -2.74 2.40
CA LEU A 97 6.64 -3.73 3.48
C LEU A 97 8.09 -3.92 3.93
N ASP A 98 9.02 -3.11 3.44
CA ASP A 98 10.45 -3.25 3.75
C ASP A 98 10.81 -2.83 5.19
N GLY A 99 9.88 -2.16 5.89
CA GLY A 99 10.06 -1.67 7.25
C GLY A 99 10.95 -0.44 7.37
N ASP A 100 11.46 0.10 6.26
CA ASP A 100 12.30 1.29 6.27
C ASP A 100 11.41 2.55 6.30
N PRO A 101 11.56 3.42 7.31
CA PRO A 101 10.71 4.60 7.43
C PRO A 101 11.02 5.70 6.40
N THR A 102 12.03 5.55 5.56
CA THR A 102 12.47 6.54 4.57
C THR A 102 12.06 6.17 3.15
N THR A 103 11.65 4.93 2.93
CA THR A 103 11.15 4.39 1.67
C THR A 103 9.64 4.22 1.71
N TRP A 104 9.02 4.09 0.53
CA TRP A 104 7.59 3.83 0.38
C TRP A 104 7.29 3.30 -1.02
N TRP A 105 6.18 2.58 -1.17
CA TRP A 105 5.53 2.38 -2.47
C TRP A 105 4.59 3.56 -2.79
N GLN A 106 4.49 3.89 -4.08
CA GLN A 106 3.67 4.97 -4.60
C GLN A 106 2.86 4.54 -5.83
N SER A 107 1.55 4.81 -5.78
CA SER A 107 0.67 4.67 -6.95
C SER A 107 0.92 5.75 -8.01
N PRO A 108 0.55 5.51 -9.29
CA PRO A 108 0.63 6.55 -10.32
C PRO A 108 -0.21 7.77 -9.99
N THR A 109 0.14 8.93 -10.53
CA THR A 109 -0.67 10.14 -10.34
C THR A 109 -1.96 10.11 -11.18
N TYR A 110 -2.99 10.86 -10.77
CA TYR A 110 -4.20 11.02 -11.58
C TYR A 110 -3.94 11.75 -12.91
N ALA A 111 -2.85 12.53 -12.99
CA ALA A 111 -2.43 13.18 -14.22
C ALA A 111 -2.00 12.18 -15.31
N GLY A 112 -1.55 10.99 -14.92
CA GLY A 112 -1.17 9.92 -15.84
C GLY A 112 -2.34 9.24 -16.55
N GLY A 113 -3.59 9.42 -16.08
CA GLY A 113 -4.76 8.79 -16.67
C GLY A 113 -5.91 8.57 -15.67
N GLN A 114 -7.14 8.51 -16.17
CA GLN A 114 -8.34 8.28 -15.35
C GLN A 114 -8.36 6.85 -14.77
N GLU A 115 -7.72 5.90 -15.46
CA GLU A 115 -7.51 4.53 -15.00
C GLU A 115 -6.77 4.48 -13.64
N PHE A 116 -5.96 5.49 -13.32
CA PHE A 116 -5.24 5.56 -12.04
C PHE A 116 -6.07 6.18 -10.91
N SER A 117 -7.36 6.42 -11.12
CA SER A 117 -8.31 6.79 -10.06
C SER A 117 -8.53 5.66 -9.05
N HIS A 118 -8.32 4.40 -9.46
CA HIS A 118 -8.40 3.20 -8.64
C HIS A 118 -7.14 2.37 -8.82
N VAL A 119 -6.44 2.07 -7.73
CA VAL A 119 -5.26 1.22 -7.74
C VAL A 119 -5.41 0.16 -6.67
N GLU A 120 -5.09 -1.08 -7.02
CA GLU A 120 -5.10 -2.20 -6.09
C GLU A 120 -3.68 -2.53 -5.67
N LEU A 121 -3.49 -2.67 -4.36
CA LEU A 121 -2.29 -3.23 -3.76
C LEU A 121 -2.65 -4.55 -3.10
N VAL A 122 -1.99 -5.62 -3.50
CA VAL A 122 -2.29 -7.00 -3.11
C VAL A 122 -1.14 -7.54 -2.29
N ALA A 123 -1.40 -7.90 -1.04
CA ALA A 123 -0.46 -8.60 -0.17
C ALA A 123 -0.82 -10.08 -0.13
N THR A 124 0.10 -10.93 -0.62
CA THR A 124 -0.07 -12.38 -0.70
C THR A 124 0.70 -13.04 0.44
N LEU A 125 -0.03 -13.73 1.31
CA LEU A 125 0.47 -14.62 2.35
C LEU A 125 0.35 -16.09 1.86
N PRO A 126 1.03 -17.06 2.51
CA PRO A 126 0.97 -18.46 2.11
C PRO A 126 -0.44 -19.06 2.00
N ALA A 127 -1.41 -18.56 2.78
CA ALA A 127 -2.77 -19.08 2.82
C ALA A 127 -3.86 -18.02 2.51
N VAL A 128 -3.48 -16.75 2.33
CA VAL A 128 -4.42 -15.61 2.34
C VAL A 128 -3.95 -14.53 1.40
N ILE A 129 -4.89 -13.83 0.78
CA ILE A 129 -4.63 -12.67 -0.07
C ILE A 129 -5.42 -11.49 0.47
N ILE A 130 -4.71 -10.43 0.87
CA ILE A 130 -5.31 -9.18 1.36
C ILE A 130 -5.24 -8.17 0.22
N THR A 131 -6.40 -7.64 -0.18
CA THR A 131 -6.49 -6.64 -1.26
C THR A 131 -6.88 -5.27 -0.70
N LEU A 132 -6.05 -4.28 -0.99
CA LEU A 132 -6.23 -2.89 -0.56
C LEU A 132 -6.65 -2.06 -1.77
N ASN A 133 -7.88 -1.57 -1.73
CA ASN A 133 -8.47 -0.74 -2.77
C ASN A 133 -8.16 0.74 -2.50
N LEU A 134 -7.34 1.36 -3.35
CA LEU A 134 -6.85 2.72 -3.18
C LEU A 134 -7.51 3.65 -4.19
N PHE A 135 -8.44 4.45 -3.70
CA PHE A 135 -9.17 5.43 -4.50
C PHE A 135 -8.54 6.82 -4.34
N LYS A 136 -8.35 7.51 -5.46
CA LYS A 136 -7.96 8.93 -5.47
C LYS A 136 -9.20 9.79 -5.60
N HIS A 137 -9.36 10.77 -4.71
CA HIS A 137 -10.41 11.78 -4.80
C HIS A 137 -9.88 13.03 -5.50
N THR A 138 -10.72 13.63 -6.37
CA THR A 138 -10.47 14.86 -7.15
C THR A 138 -10.59 16.13 -6.33
#